data_AF-A0A356PA17-F1
#
_entry.id   AF-A0A356PA17-F1
#
_cell.length_a   1.000
_cell.length_b   1.000
_cell.length_c   1.000
_cell.angle_alpha   90.00
_cell.angle_beta   90.00
_cell.angle_gamma   90.00
#
_symmetry.space_group_name_H-M   'P 1'
#
loop_
_entity.id
_entity.type
_entity.pdbx_description
1 polymer ?
#
loop_
_entity_poly.entity_id
_entity_poly.type
_entity_poly.pdbx_seq_one_letter_code
_entity_poly.pdbx_strand_id
1 'polypeptide(L)'
;EKAKEHILRNKRLFEMLNEGGYNPSKPVVISVKEDELVYHTRGYGKVEKPEDYLVEFKNFIQNNLDKIAALNIVCTRPKELTREALKSLKLELDRNAFTEIQLNSAWKELKNEDITADIITFIRQQAIGSPLISHEERIVNAVNKLKKNHNFSKMELDWLGRIETLLLHESILDKETFDTGAFKTKGGYKVINKIFRNKLDEIVSELNDYLYEDWSA
;
A
#
# COMPACT_ATOMS: atom_id res chain seq x y z
N GLU A 1 83.12 5.06 -0.74
CA GLU A 1 83.77 3.86 -0.04
C GLU A 1 83.74 4.03 1.48
N LYS A 2 83.32 5.18 1.97
CA LYS A 2 83.22 5.56 3.40
C LYS A 2 81.81 5.32 3.94
N ALA A 3 80.94 5.21 3.09
CA ALA A 3 79.53 4.94 3.47
C ALA A 3 79.29 3.43 3.65
N LYS A 4 79.95 2.69 2.89
CA LYS A 4 79.84 1.23 3.00
C LYS A 4 80.56 0.71 4.25
N GLU A 5 81.52 1.33 4.66
CA GLU A 5 82.26 0.94 5.88
C GLU A 5 81.51 1.38 7.15
N HIS A 6 80.81 2.40 7.01
CA HIS A 6 80.02 2.93 8.13
C HIS A 6 78.75 2.08 8.37
N ILE A 7 78.32 1.46 7.39
CA ILE A 7 77.11 0.61 7.50
C ILE A 7 77.52 -0.78 8.01
N LEU A 8 78.64 -1.19 7.67
CA LEU A 8 79.08 -2.52 8.14
C LEU A 8 79.54 -2.45 9.60
N ARG A 9 80.00 -1.30 10.05
CA ARG A 9 80.42 -1.09 11.44
C ARG A 9 79.23 -0.96 12.39
N ASN A 10 78.15 -0.53 11.80
CA ASN A 10 76.99 -0.31 12.69
C ASN A 10 75.85 -1.25 12.31
N LYS A 11 76.21 -2.43 12.02
CA LYS A 11 75.30 -3.49 11.52
C LYS A 11 74.31 -3.90 12.61
N ARG A 12 74.69 -3.89 13.74
CA ARG A 12 73.84 -4.26 14.88
C ARG A 12 72.72 -3.23 15.09
N LEU A 13 72.95 -2.01 14.81
CA LEU A 13 71.95 -0.93 14.91
C LEU A 13 70.90 -1.05 13.80
N PHE A 14 71.38 -1.49 12.72
CA PHE A 14 70.42 -1.62 11.59
C PHE A 14 69.62 -2.92 11.73
N GLU A 15 70.17 -3.95 12.39
CA GLU A 15 69.41 -5.17 12.74
C GLU A 15 68.36 -4.89 13.81
N MET A 16 68.63 -3.97 14.71
CA MET A 16 67.66 -3.54 15.75
C MET A 16 66.54 -2.68 15.13
N LEU A 17 66.93 -1.89 14.12
CA LEU A 17 65.90 -1.08 13.43
C LEU A 17 65.02 -1.96 12.54
N ASN A 18 65.68 -3.14 12.15
CA ASN A 18 64.90 -4.08 11.33
C ASN A 18 64.02 -4.99 12.19
N GLU A 19 64.20 -4.98 13.51
CA GLU A 19 63.39 -5.81 14.43
C GLU A 19 62.10 -5.09 14.82
N GLY A 20 61.80 -3.95 14.10
CA GLY A 20 60.55 -3.29 14.52
C GLY A 20 59.55 -3.22 13.36
N GLY A 21 59.43 -4.28 12.70
CA GLY A 21 58.17 -4.20 11.91
C GLY A 21 57.14 -5.20 12.44
N TYR A 22 56.72 -5.05 13.64
CA TYR A 22 55.38 -5.69 13.83
C TYR A 22 54.54 -4.81 14.76
N ASN A 23 54.15 -3.62 14.31
CA ASN A 23 52.99 -3.08 15.07
C ASN A 23 51.85 -4.12 15.15
N PRO A 24 51.84 -5.05 16.09
CA PRO A 24 50.61 -5.88 16.04
C PRO A 24 49.35 -5.01 16.02
N SER A 25 49.19 -4.09 15.04
CA SER A 25 47.81 -3.58 14.90
C SER A 25 46.92 -4.03 16.05
N LYS A 26 47.00 -3.41 17.25
CA LYS A 26 45.95 -3.65 18.28
C LYS A 26 44.94 -4.70 17.81
N PRO A 27 45.00 -5.91 18.33
CA PRO A 27 44.00 -6.91 17.91
C PRO A 27 42.58 -6.34 17.92
N VAL A 28 42.05 -5.97 16.77
CA VAL A 28 40.62 -5.57 16.63
C VAL A 28 39.74 -6.82 16.84
N VAL A 29 39.13 -6.88 17.95
CA VAL A 29 38.18 -7.96 18.27
C VAL A 29 37.00 -7.91 17.27
N ILE A 30 37.05 -8.83 16.25
CA ILE A 30 35.96 -8.91 15.25
C ILE A 30 35.01 -10.05 15.67
N SER A 31 33.80 -9.61 16.14
CA SER A 31 32.75 -10.60 16.47
C SER A 31 32.17 -11.23 15.19
N VAL A 32 32.35 -12.64 15.10
CA VAL A 32 31.83 -13.38 13.93
C VAL A 32 30.45 -13.95 14.28
N LYS A 33 29.92 -13.39 15.38
CA LYS A 33 28.60 -13.99 15.70
C LYS A 33 27.50 -13.39 14.81
N GLU A 34 26.61 -14.34 14.41
CA GLU A 34 25.49 -13.89 13.56
C GLU A 34 24.50 -13.05 14.38
N ASP A 35 24.20 -11.93 13.82
CA ASP A 35 23.20 -11.10 14.52
C ASP A 35 21.85 -11.83 14.61
N GLU A 36 21.19 -11.63 15.92
CA GLU A 36 19.83 -12.18 16.15
C GLU A 36 18.86 -11.03 16.45
N LEU A 37 17.70 -11.21 15.71
CA LEU A 37 16.64 -10.20 15.99
C LEU A 37 16.05 -10.43 17.38
N VAL A 38 16.26 -9.45 18.40
CA VAL A 38 15.84 -9.58 19.82
C VAL A 38 14.38 -9.12 19.96
N TYR A 39 13.91 -8.12 19.20
CA TYR A 39 12.47 -7.76 19.27
C TYR A 39 12.18 -6.66 18.23
N HIS A 40 10.97 -6.71 17.71
CA HIS A 40 10.46 -5.67 16.78
C HIS A 40 9.16 -5.06 17.34
N THR A 41 9.29 -3.70 17.59
CA THR A 41 8.02 -3.05 18.01
C THR A 41 7.52 -2.16 16.88
N ARG A 42 6.23 -2.40 16.70
CA ARG A 42 5.64 -1.58 15.62
C ARG A 42 5.01 -0.32 16.20
N GLY A 43 5.52 0.82 15.71
CA GLY A 43 4.94 2.11 16.16
C GLY A 43 3.95 2.67 15.12
N TYR A 44 2.84 3.19 15.60
CA TYR A 44 1.82 3.77 14.70
C TYR A 44 1.92 5.30 14.70
N GLY A 45 3.11 5.80 14.41
CA GLY A 45 3.31 7.28 14.40
C GLY A 45 3.46 7.82 15.82
N LYS A 46 2.30 8.61 16.22
CA LYS A 46 2.37 9.35 17.52
C LYS A 46 1.88 8.46 18.67
N VAL A 47 1.36 7.26 18.25
CA VAL A 47 0.79 6.43 19.34
C VAL A 47 1.37 5.02 19.22
N GLU A 48 1.57 4.37 20.42
CA GLU A 48 2.22 3.04 20.47
C GLU A 48 1.18 1.93 20.53
N LYS A 49 -0.07 2.32 20.87
CA LYS A 49 -1.08 1.25 20.98
C LYS A 49 -2.04 1.30 19.80
N PRO A 50 -2.31 0.11 19.25
CA PRO A 50 -3.19 0.03 18.07
C PRO A 50 -4.60 0.52 18.37
N GLU A 51 -5.05 0.36 19.59
CA GLU A 51 -6.42 0.81 19.94
C GLU A 51 -6.52 2.33 19.89
N ASP A 52 -5.51 2.91 20.43
CA ASP A 52 -5.55 4.39 20.45
C ASP A 52 -5.42 4.97 19.03
N TYR A 53 -4.70 4.29 18.29
CA TYR A 53 -4.55 4.74 16.90
C TYR A 53 -5.88 4.72 16.17
N LEU A 54 -6.65 3.65 16.30
CA LEU A 54 -7.93 3.56 15.58
C LEU A 54 -8.94 4.59 16.12
N VAL A 55 -8.83 4.82 17.45
CA VAL A 55 -9.74 5.84 18.04
C VAL A 55 -9.39 7.24 17.49
N GLU A 56 -8.14 7.50 17.39
CA GLU A 56 -7.74 8.83 16.83
C GLU A 56 -8.19 8.94 15.37
N PHE A 57 -8.00 7.86 14.76
CA PHE A 57 -8.45 7.89 13.35
C PHE A 57 -9.96 8.18 13.28
N LYS A 58 -10.69 7.52 14.10
CA LYS A 58 -12.14 7.80 14.13
C LYS A 58 -12.43 9.27 14.45
N ASN A 59 -11.77 9.78 15.41
CA ASN A 59 -11.99 11.20 15.76
C ASN A 59 -11.61 12.12 14.61
N PHE A 60 -10.61 11.75 13.97
CA PHE A 60 -10.18 12.57 12.83
C PHE A 60 -11.25 12.57 11.74
N ILE A 61 -11.78 11.44 11.46
CA ILE A 61 -12.77 11.36 10.37
C ILE A 61 -14.02 12.16 10.77
N GLN A 62 -14.45 12.07 12.00
CA GLN A 62 -15.67 12.78 12.45
C GLN A 62 -15.46 14.29 12.46
N ASN A 63 -14.30 14.70 12.75
CA ASN A 63 -14.05 16.15 12.82
C ASN A 63 -13.86 16.76 11.44
N ASN A 64 -13.49 15.87 10.50
CA ASN A 64 -13.13 16.45 9.19
C ASN A 64 -14.14 16.01 8.12
N LEU A 65 -15.23 15.52 8.57
CA LEU A 65 -16.23 15.03 7.58
C LEU A 65 -16.76 16.19 6.74
N ASP A 66 -16.90 17.34 7.33
CA ASP A 66 -17.48 18.49 6.60
C ASP A 66 -16.37 19.32 5.95
N LYS A 67 -15.15 19.08 6.34
CA LYS A 67 -14.05 19.96 5.86
C LYS A 67 -13.39 19.37 4.61
N ILE A 68 -13.51 18.03 4.56
CA ILE A 68 -12.86 17.40 3.39
C ILE A 68 -13.97 16.82 2.49
N ALA A 69 -14.08 17.41 1.31
CA ALA A 69 -15.15 17.01 0.36
C ALA A 69 -15.03 15.52 0.01
N ALA A 70 -13.82 15.08 -0.11
CA ALA A 70 -13.60 13.68 -0.52
C ALA A 70 -14.12 12.70 0.55
N LEU A 71 -14.05 13.10 1.87
CA LEU A 71 -14.56 12.21 2.94
C LEU A 71 -16.09 12.13 2.89
N ASN A 72 -16.63 13.27 2.55
CA ASN A 72 -18.10 13.26 2.43
C ASN A 72 -18.56 12.38 1.27
N ILE A 73 -17.85 12.47 0.23
CA ILE A 73 -18.24 11.68 -0.96
C ILE A 73 -18.08 10.19 -0.66
N VAL A 74 -17.12 9.85 0.09
CA VAL A 74 -16.89 8.41 0.41
C VAL A 74 -18.03 7.89 1.28
N CYS A 75 -18.58 8.76 2.07
CA CYS A 75 -19.62 8.30 3.02
C CYS A 75 -21.00 8.30 2.35
N THR A 76 -21.20 9.21 1.40
CA THR A 76 -22.60 9.36 0.91
C THR A 76 -22.68 8.79 -0.51
N ARG A 77 -21.62 9.15 -1.28
CA ARG A 77 -21.70 8.67 -2.68
C ARG A 77 -20.33 8.18 -3.13
N PRO A 78 -19.96 6.92 -2.78
CA PRO A 78 -18.62 6.40 -3.09
C PRO A 78 -18.45 6.13 -4.59
N LYS A 79 -19.54 6.10 -5.30
CA LYS A 79 -19.45 5.83 -6.76
C LYS A 79 -18.91 7.04 -7.51
N GLU A 80 -19.04 8.15 -6.93
CA GLU A 80 -18.61 9.36 -7.66
C GLU A 80 -17.17 9.73 -7.29
N LEU A 81 -16.60 8.79 -6.64
CA LEU A 81 -15.23 9.11 -6.21
C LEU A 81 -14.27 9.01 -7.40
N THR A 82 -13.54 10.24 -7.52
CA THR A 82 -12.57 10.26 -8.63
C THR A 82 -11.16 9.91 -8.13
N ARG A 83 -10.38 9.55 -9.04
CA ARG A 83 -8.98 9.19 -8.67
C ARG A 83 -8.29 10.37 -7.99
N GLU A 84 -8.52 11.46 -8.57
CA GLU A 84 -7.86 12.66 -7.99
C GLU A 84 -8.33 12.92 -6.56
N ALA A 85 -9.59 12.68 -6.41
CA ALA A 85 -10.13 12.90 -5.04
C ALA A 85 -9.58 11.86 -4.05
N LEU A 86 -9.45 10.64 -4.50
CA LEU A 86 -8.89 9.60 -3.61
C LEU A 86 -7.43 9.89 -3.31
N LYS A 87 -6.74 10.31 -4.27
CA LYS A 87 -5.33 10.66 -4.02
C LYS A 87 -5.20 11.83 -3.03
N SER A 88 -5.95 12.79 -3.27
CA SER A 88 -5.92 13.92 -2.31
C SER A 88 -6.30 13.47 -0.90
N LEU A 89 -7.24 12.55 -0.86
CA LEU A 89 -7.66 12.04 0.46
C LEU A 89 -6.51 11.25 1.11
N LYS A 90 -5.86 10.47 0.33
CA LYS A 90 -4.74 9.69 0.90
C LYS A 90 -3.62 10.63 1.36
N LEU A 91 -3.45 11.60 0.64
CA LEU A 91 -2.40 12.55 1.03
C LEU A 91 -2.73 13.24 2.36
N GLU A 92 -3.98 13.60 2.46
CA GLU A 92 -4.39 14.25 3.72
C GLU A 92 -4.26 13.28 4.90
N LEU A 93 -4.62 12.08 4.61
CA LEU A 93 -4.50 11.10 5.70
C LEU A 93 -3.03 10.83 6.03
N ASP A 94 -2.30 10.75 5.03
CA ASP A 94 -0.86 10.54 5.26
C ASP A 94 -0.23 11.68 6.06
N ARG A 95 -0.66 12.88 5.80
CA ARG A 95 -0.14 14.03 6.59
C ARG A 95 -0.46 13.87 8.08
N ASN A 96 -1.48 13.16 8.32
CA ASN A 96 -1.84 12.98 9.74
C ASN A 96 -1.41 11.61 10.25
N ALA A 97 -0.53 10.91 9.47
CA ALA A 97 0.11 9.63 9.83
C ALA A 97 -0.89 8.47 9.80
N PHE A 98 -1.94 8.73 9.03
CA PHE A 98 -2.88 7.60 8.84
C PHE A 98 -2.63 6.96 7.48
N THR A 99 -1.89 5.82 7.54
CA THR A 99 -1.65 5.11 6.25
C THR A 99 -2.43 3.79 6.24
N GLU A 100 -2.72 3.39 4.97
CA GLU A 100 -3.48 2.13 4.81
C GLU A 100 -2.75 0.95 5.47
N ILE A 101 -1.48 0.97 5.37
CA ILE A 101 -0.70 -0.16 5.93
C ILE A 101 -0.81 -0.16 7.46
N GLN A 102 -0.75 1.00 8.02
CA GLN A 102 -0.79 1.07 9.49
C GLN A 102 -2.19 0.75 10.02
N LEU A 103 -3.13 1.16 9.25
CA LEU A 103 -4.50 0.88 9.70
C LEU A 103 -4.78 -0.63 9.63
N ASN A 104 -4.31 -1.21 8.58
CA ASN A 104 -4.55 -2.67 8.49
C ASN A 104 -3.76 -3.41 9.58
N SER A 105 -2.62 -2.96 9.77
CA SER A 105 -1.82 -3.59 10.84
C SER A 105 -2.46 -3.40 12.22
N ALA A 106 -2.87 -2.16 12.44
CA ALA A 106 -3.53 -1.90 13.75
C ALA A 106 -4.79 -2.75 13.92
N TRP A 107 -5.46 -2.87 12.86
CA TRP A 107 -6.69 -3.68 12.97
C TRP A 107 -6.34 -5.15 13.18
N LYS A 108 -5.44 -5.61 12.48
CA LYS A 108 -5.02 -7.02 12.64
C LYS A 108 -4.58 -7.30 14.09
N GLU A 109 -3.85 -6.46 14.63
CA GLU A 109 -3.37 -6.66 16.01
C GLU A 109 -4.53 -6.60 17.02
N LEU A 110 -5.42 -5.72 16.75
CA LEU A 110 -6.52 -5.56 17.72
C LEU A 110 -7.48 -6.75 17.65
N LYS A 111 -7.85 -7.25 16.44
CA LYS A 111 -8.95 -8.25 16.34
C LYS A 111 -8.37 -9.61 15.96
N ASN A 112 -6.94 -9.62 15.81
CA ASN A 112 -6.24 -10.87 15.43
C ASN A 112 -6.83 -11.50 14.17
N GLU A 113 -7.37 -10.69 13.31
CA GLU A 113 -7.89 -11.18 12.01
C GLU A 113 -7.06 -10.59 10.87
N ASP A 114 -6.83 -11.45 9.87
CA ASP A 114 -5.99 -11.00 8.73
C ASP A 114 -6.87 -10.49 7.58
N ILE A 115 -7.43 -9.28 7.89
CA ILE A 115 -8.28 -8.71 6.83
C ILE A 115 -7.58 -7.45 6.29
N THR A 116 -7.37 -7.48 4.94
CA THR A 116 -6.80 -6.26 4.32
C THR A 116 -7.91 -5.45 3.63
N ALA A 117 -8.09 -4.36 4.31
CA ALA A 117 -9.18 -3.52 3.76
C ALA A 117 -8.61 -2.25 3.13
N ASP A 118 -9.43 -1.68 2.19
CA ASP A 118 -9.06 -0.39 1.55
C ASP A 118 -9.41 0.79 2.47
N ILE A 119 -8.72 1.90 2.18
CA ILE A 119 -8.92 3.10 3.01
C ILE A 119 -10.39 3.52 2.99
N ILE A 120 -11.02 3.24 1.82
CA ILE A 120 -12.44 3.64 1.71
C ILE A 120 -13.27 2.83 2.70
N THR A 121 -12.92 1.56 2.80
CA THR A 121 -13.67 0.70 3.74
C THR A 121 -13.45 1.15 5.19
N PHE A 122 -12.26 1.49 5.50
CA PHE A 122 -11.98 1.93 6.87
C PHE A 122 -12.72 3.22 7.20
N ILE A 123 -12.70 4.08 6.30
CA ILE A 123 -13.34 5.39 6.57
C ILE A 123 -14.84 5.18 6.75
N ARG A 124 -15.37 4.42 6.00
CA ARG A 124 -16.82 4.24 6.12
C ARG A 124 -17.17 3.48 7.40
N GLN A 125 -16.40 2.48 7.64
CA GLN A 125 -16.64 1.78 8.92
C GLN A 125 -16.62 2.75 10.10
N GLN A 126 -15.75 3.69 10.05
CA GLN A 126 -15.64 4.61 11.20
C GLN A 126 -16.70 5.71 11.13
N ALA A 127 -17.06 5.98 9.93
CA ALA A 127 -18.03 7.10 9.83
C ALA A 127 -19.46 6.58 10.00
N ILE A 128 -19.78 5.38 9.37
CA ILE A 128 -21.22 4.99 9.36
C ILE A 128 -21.35 3.58 9.94
N GLY A 129 -20.21 2.97 10.35
CA GLY A 129 -20.26 1.63 10.99
C GLY A 129 -20.49 0.50 9.98
N SER A 130 -20.04 0.63 8.82
CA SER A 130 -20.17 -0.46 7.84
C SER A 130 -19.25 -1.64 8.14
N PRO A 131 -19.75 -2.82 7.74
CA PRO A 131 -18.89 -3.99 8.00
C PRO A 131 -17.56 -3.88 7.25
N LEU A 132 -16.54 -4.40 8.05
CA LEU A 132 -15.19 -4.35 7.43
C LEU A 132 -14.95 -5.64 6.63
N ILE A 133 -15.03 -5.56 5.29
CA ILE A 133 -14.75 -6.72 4.41
C ILE A 133 -13.43 -6.45 3.66
N SER A 134 -12.81 -7.59 3.35
CA SER A 134 -11.53 -7.42 2.63
C SER A 134 -11.74 -6.87 1.22
N HIS A 135 -10.75 -6.23 0.76
CA HIS A 135 -10.82 -5.57 -0.56
C HIS A 135 -11.03 -6.62 -1.66
N GLU A 136 -10.47 -7.67 -1.51
CA GLU A 136 -10.60 -8.72 -2.55
C GLU A 136 -12.01 -9.33 -2.53
N GLU A 137 -12.34 -9.59 -1.33
CA GLU A 137 -13.68 -10.20 -1.22
C GLU A 137 -14.77 -9.25 -1.74
N ARG A 138 -14.58 -8.10 -1.58
CA ARG A 138 -15.58 -7.12 -2.05
C ARG A 138 -15.65 -7.11 -3.58
N ILE A 139 -14.58 -7.15 -4.17
CA ILE A 139 -14.54 -7.10 -5.66
C ILE A 139 -15.15 -8.39 -6.22
N VAL A 140 -14.77 -9.47 -5.61
CA VAL A 140 -15.30 -10.76 -6.11
C VAL A 140 -16.82 -10.79 -5.97
N ASN A 141 -17.31 -10.34 -4.83
CA ASN A 141 -18.77 -10.33 -4.63
C ASN A 141 -19.48 -9.42 -5.64
N ALA A 142 -18.83 -8.32 -5.88
CA ALA A 142 -19.48 -7.38 -6.83
C ALA A 142 -19.48 -7.95 -8.26
N VAL A 143 -18.42 -8.57 -8.62
CA VAL A 143 -18.33 -9.09 -10.00
C VAL A 143 -19.29 -10.28 -10.15
N ASN A 144 -19.31 -11.13 -9.12
CA ASN A 144 -20.24 -12.28 -9.18
C ASN A 144 -21.69 -11.83 -9.28
N LYS A 145 -21.99 -10.83 -8.57
CA LYS A 145 -23.37 -10.30 -8.66
C LYS A 145 -23.66 -9.75 -10.07
N LEU A 146 -22.68 -9.11 -10.57
CA LEU A 146 -22.88 -8.57 -11.93
C LEU A 146 -23.04 -9.71 -12.93
N LYS A 147 -22.34 -10.74 -12.74
CA LYS A 147 -22.42 -11.88 -13.69
C LYS A 147 -23.77 -12.58 -13.56
N LYS A 148 -24.33 -12.53 -12.41
CA LYS A 148 -25.64 -13.19 -12.21
C LYS A 148 -26.78 -12.36 -12.82
N ASN A 149 -26.58 -11.06 -12.88
CA ASN A 149 -27.70 -10.20 -13.33
C ASN A 149 -27.63 -9.98 -14.85
N HIS A 150 -26.49 -10.39 -15.40
CA HIS A 150 -26.39 -10.19 -16.85
C HIS A 150 -25.86 -11.46 -17.51
N ASN A 151 -26.17 -11.54 -18.81
CA ASN A 151 -25.57 -12.64 -19.59
C ASN A 151 -24.42 -12.12 -20.47
N PHE A 152 -23.24 -12.54 -19.99
CA PHE A 152 -22.07 -11.99 -20.71
C PHE A 152 -21.56 -13.03 -21.72
N SER A 153 -21.10 -12.53 -22.85
CA SER A 153 -20.39 -13.40 -23.81
C SER A 153 -18.97 -13.75 -23.33
N LYS A 154 -18.37 -14.64 -23.99
CA LYS A 154 -17.02 -15.06 -23.55
C LYS A 154 -16.04 -13.87 -23.60
N MET A 155 -16.23 -13.10 -24.65
CA MET A 155 -15.33 -11.92 -24.76
C MET A 155 -15.59 -10.92 -23.63
N GLU A 156 -16.87 -10.73 -23.26
CA GLU A 156 -17.20 -9.79 -22.15
C GLU A 156 -16.68 -10.32 -20.81
N LEU A 157 -16.70 -11.56 -20.65
CA LEU A 157 -16.21 -12.13 -19.38
C LEU A 157 -14.69 -11.95 -19.27
N ASP A 158 -14.05 -12.12 -20.39
CA ASP A 158 -12.59 -11.88 -20.36
C ASP A 158 -12.27 -10.44 -19.96
N TRP A 159 -13.06 -9.58 -20.49
CA TRP A 159 -12.79 -8.17 -20.13
C TRP A 159 -13.18 -7.90 -18.66
N LEU A 160 -14.18 -8.55 -18.22
CA LEU A 160 -14.52 -8.36 -16.79
C LEU A 160 -13.41 -8.90 -15.89
N GLY A 161 -12.80 -10.00 -16.30
CA GLY A 161 -11.63 -10.50 -15.55
C GLY A 161 -10.50 -9.47 -15.48
N ARG A 162 -10.35 -8.82 -16.48
CA ARG A 162 -9.27 -7.80 -16.46
C ARG A 162 -9.64 -6.61 -15.55
N ILE A 163 -10.93 -6.32 -15.66
CA ILE A 163 -11.36 -5.22 -14.78
C ILE A 163 -11.20 -5.65 -13.31
N GLU A 164 -11.46 -6.87 -13.07
CA GLU A 164 -11.30 -7.38 -11.70
C GLU A 164 -9.84 -7.27 -11.26
N THR A 165 -8.95 -7.65 -12.10
CA THR A 165 -7.52 -7.56 -11.75
C THR A 165 -7.10 -6.10 -11.54
N LEU A 166 -7.64 -5.31 -12.38
CA LEU A 166 -7.35 -3.87 -12.18
C LEU A 166 -7.87 -3.37 -10.83
N LEU A 167 -9.02 -3.78 -10.44
CA LEU A 167 -9.63 -3.28 -9.20
C LEU A 167 -8.89 -3.82 -7.97
N LEU A 168 -8.12 -4.87 -8.17
CA LEU A 168 -7.31 -5.37 -7.04
C LEU A 168 -6.13 -4.44 -6.77
N HIS A 169 -5.78 -3.79 -7.86
CA HIS A 169 -4.64 -2.86 -7.65
C HIS A 169 -5.14 -1.43 -7.46
N GLU A 170 -6.19 -1.17 -8.20
CA GLU A 170 -6.78 0.19 -8.07
C GLU A 170 -8.23 0.10 -7.58
N SER A 171 -8.58 1.00 -6.66
CA SER A 171 -9.90 0.85 -6.00
C SER A 171 -10.96 1.68 -6.74
N ILE A 172 -10.46 2.46 -7.78
CA ILE A 172 -11.49 3.30 -8.41
C ILE A 172 -11.57 2.92 -9.90
N LEU A 173 -12.90 2.80 -10.34
CA LEU A 173 -13.12 2.49 -11.77
C LEU A 173 -13.91 3.63 -12.43
N ASP A 174 -13.12 4.47 -13.35
CA ASP A 174 -13.81 5.55 -14.09
C ASP A 174 -13.57 5.38 -15.59
N LYS A 175 -14.32 6.16 -16.27
CA LYS A 175 -14.21 6.09 -17.74
C LYS A 175 -12.75 6.30 -18.20
N GLU A 176 -12.12 7.10 -17.50
CA GLU A 176 -10.73 7.42 -17.89
C GLU A 176 -9.79 6.22 -17.69
N THR A 177 -10.31 5.30 -16.90
CA THR A 177 -9.47 4.13 -16.61
C THR A 177 -9.29 3.28 -17.87
N PHE A 178 -10.28 3.43 -18.72
CA PHE A 178 -10.23 2.53 -19.89
C PHE A 178 -9.38 3.16 -21.00
N ASP A 179 -9.00 4.40 -20.71
CA ASP A 179 -8.15 5.03 -21.74
C ASP A 179 -6.70 5.08 -21.24
N THR A 180 -6.38 4.34 -20.28
CA THR A 180 -4.99 4.35 -19.76
C THR A 180 -4.49 2.90 -19.64
N GLY A 181 -3.12 2.75 -19.77
CA GLY A 181 -2.48 1.46 -19.42
C GLY A 181 -2.81 0.37 -20.44
N ALA A 182 -3.17 -0.80 -19.76
CA ALA A 182 -3.36 -2.05 -20.52
C ALA A 182 -4.64 -1.99 -21.37
N PHE A 183 -5.57 -1.13 -20.99
CA PHE A 183 -6.84 -1.06 -21.74
C PHE A 183 -6.69 -0.18 -22.99
N LYS A 184 -5.79 0.80 -22.90
CA LYS A 184 -5.55 1.64 -24.10
C LYS A 184 -4.84 0.84 -25.19
N THR A 185 -3.96 -0.05 -24.81
CA THR A 185 -3.24 -0.85 -25.83
C THR A 185 -4.20 -1.79 -26.57
N LYS A 186 -5.34 -1.96 -26.01
CA LYS A 186 -6.29 -2.90 -26.64
C LYS A 186 -7.49 -2.14 -27.22
N GLY A 187 -7.19 -0.83 -27.46
CA GLY A 187 -8.25 -0.19 -28.25
C GLY A 187 -9.06 0.81 -27.41
N GLY A 188 -8.77 0.88 -26.01
CA GLY A 188 -9.29 2.00 -25.19
C GLY A 188 -10.80 1.86 -24.98
N TYR A 189 -11.39 2.89 -24.60
CA TYR A 189 -12.81 2.91 -24.20
C TYR A 189 -13.70 2.62 -25.40
N LYS A 190 -13.35 3.13 -26.50
CA LYS A 190 -14.27 3.02 -27.66
C LYS A 190 -14.44 1.55 -28.08
N VAL A 191 -13.34 0.87 -28.06
CA VAL A 191 -13.41 -0.55 -28.53
C VAL A 191 -14.09 -1.41 -27.46
N ILE A 192 -13.75 -1.10 -26.31
CA ILE A 192 -14.33 -1.93 -25.22
C ILE A 192 -15.84 -1.64 -25.12
N ASN A 193 -16.14 -0.41 -25.30
CA ASN A 193 -17.59 -0.08 -25.25
C ASN A 193 -18.36 -0.82 -26.34
N LYS A 194 -17.73 -0.99 -27.43
CA LYS A 194 -18.43 -1.72 -28.52
C LYS A 194 -18.61 -3.20 -28.15
N ILE A 195 -17.69 -3.71 -27.49
CA ILE A 195 -17.78 -5.13 -27.06
C ILE A 195 -18.95 -5.31 -26.09
N PHE A 196 -19.16 -4.20 -25.38
CA PHE A 196 -20.28 -4.32 -24.42
C PHE A 196 -21.56 -3.74 -25.03
N ARG A 197 -21.61 -3.71 -26.33
CA ARG A 197 -22.80 -3.24 -27.07
C ARG A 197 -23.15 -1.81 -26.67
N ASN A 198 -22.18 -1.00 -26.41
CA ASN A 198 -22.31 0.45 -26.09
C ASN A 198 -22.99 0.67 -24.74
N LYS A 199 -22.84 -0.40 -23.92
CA LYS A 199 -23.48 -0.26 -22.58
C LYS A 199 -22.40 -0.33 -21.50
N LEU A 200 -21.27 0.00 -21.85
CA LEU A 200 -20.16 -0.12 -20.89
C LEU A 200 -20.35 0.83 -19.71
N ASP A 201 -20.85 2.01 -19.92
CA ASP A 201 -21.06 2.98 -18.82
C ASP A 201 -22.08 2.43 -17.81
N GLU A 202 -23.04 1.79 -18.35
CA GLU A 202 -24.07 1.24 -17.44
C GLU A 202 -23.51 0.09 -16.59
N ILE A 203 -22.71 -0.68 -17.26
CA ILE A 203 -22.14 -1.83 -16.53
C ILE A 203 -21.16 -1.34 -15.46
N VAL A 204 -20.39 -0.38 -15.85
CA VAL A 204 -19.42 0.17 -14.87
C VAL A 204 -20.18 0.81 -13.69
N SER A 205 -21.17 1.59 -14.05
CA SER A 205 -21.95 2.19 -12.97
C SER A 205 -22.58 1.12 -12.07
N GLU A 206 -23.05 0.13 -12.63
CA GLU A 206 -23.65 -0.96 -11.82
C GLU A 206 -22.60 -1.67 -10.96
N LEU A 207 -21.54 -1.98 -11.64
CA LEU A 207 -20.45 -2.60 -10.86
C LEU A 207 -20.04 -1.72 -9.67
N ASN A 208 -19.88 -0.41 -9.94
CA ASN A 208 -19.55 0.50 -8.82
C ASN A 208 -20.62 0.46 -7.73
N ASP A 209 -21.85 0.26 -8.17
CA ASP A 209 -22.92 0.15 -7.16
C ASP A 209 -22.76 -1.12 -6.32
N TYR A 210 -22.43 -2.15 -6.95
CA TYR A 210 -22.29 -3.42 -6.20
C TYR A 210 -21.09 -3.38 -5.27
N LEU A 211 -20.11 -2.61 -5.65
CA LEU A 211 -18.90 -2.56 -4.78
C LEU A 211 -19.23 -1.92 -3.43
N TYR A 212 -20.35 -1.00 -3.56
CA TYR A 212 -20.58 -0.30 -2.27
C TYR A 212 -22.05 -0.40 -1.88
N GLU A 213 -22.91 -1.31 -2.61
CA GLU A 213 -24.37 -1.50 -2.49
C GLU A 213 -24.70 -2.18 -1.15
N ASP A 214 -23.92 -2.90 -0.55
CA ASP A 214 -24.33 -3.67 0.65
C ASP A 214 -23.89 -2.93 1.92
N TRP A 215 -24.10 -1.64 2.08
CA TRP A 215 -23.73 -1.38 3.50
C TRP A 215 -24.49 -0.15 4.00
N SER A 216 -25.55 0.39 3.09
CA SER A 216 -26.58 1.32 3.63
C SER A 216 -27.88 0.55 3.90
N ALA A 217 -27.86 -0.70 4.28
CA ALA A 217 -29.16 -1.08 4.88
C ALA A 217 -28.98 -1.31 6.38
#